data_AF-A0A7G2D8L9-F1
#
_entry.id   AF-A0A7G2D8L9-F1
#
_cell.length_a   1.000
_cell.length_b   1.000
_cell.length_c   1.000
_cell.angle_alpha   90.00
_cell.angle_beta   90.00
_cell.angle_gamma   90.00
#
_symmetry.space_group_name_H-M   'P 1'
#
loop_
_entity.id
_entity.type
_entity.pdbx_description
1 polymer ?
#
loop_
_entity_poly.entity_id
_entity_poly.type
_entity_poly.pdbx_seq_one_letter_code
_entity_poly.pdbx_strand_id
1 'polypeptide(L)'
;MIALALGLIVCLGTALVLGKLKGRSYELTMALNVPLLTYLIADGLYGDWKGIGNVFFSTPLGDFTPSEMIGIQTFLAVLIIVAHLGLRGRNSLTVDEFSSIPPMFWVDFGTGIALASSALPVLALPGLVLYLALALLSEKNPLGWLSAEPCHGELGEFAVELGLKCLTDEESLSIYRLKGHIIVGGKARRDFPRWREVVKCLSELPETGRFRLLPYLVGLIPLPVGIILGEGFVTALILVPLMLLLYLGTLIATVRRTRSLLPESCWEVMDEYVEFVRRNQKGKGGFVIG
;
A
#
# COMPACT_ATOMS: atom_id res chain seq x y z
N MET A 1 15.98 16.94 -14.25
CA MET A 1 14.59 17.28 -13.82
C MET A 1 13.53 16.95 -14.86
N ILE A 2 13.89 16.73 -16.13
CA ILE A 2 12.92 16.38 -17.19
C ILE A 2 12.21 15.06 -16.88
N ALA A 3 12.95 14.03 -16.45
CA ALA A 3 12.38 12.73 -16.13
C ALA A 3 11.36 12.80 -14.99
N LEU A 4 11.68 13.55 -13.92
CA LEU A 4 10.74 13.80 -12.83
C LEU A 4 9.46 14.49 -13.32
N ALA A 5 9.59 15.55 -14.13
CA ALA A 5 8.44 16.28 -14.65
C ALA A 5 7.54 15.38 -15.52
N LEU A 6 8.13 14.60 -16.43
CA LEU A 6 7.40 13.67 -17.27
C LEU A 6 6.73 12.56 -16.45
N GLY A 7 7.45 11.97 -15.49
CA GLY A 7 6.91 10.97 -14.58
C GLY A 7 5.71 11.48 -13.80
N LEU A 8 5.80 12.71 -13.25
CA LEU A 8 4.69 13.35 -12.56
C LEU A 8 3.50 13.64 -13.47
N ILE A 9 3.72 14.23 -14.65
CA ILE A 9 2.64 14.56 -15.59
C ILE A 9 1.88 13.30 -16.00
N VAL A 10 2.60 12.24 -16.38
CA VAL A 10 1.99 11.00 -16.86
C VAL A 10 1.28 10.28 -15.72
N CYS A 11 1.95 10.00 -14.61
CA CYS A 11 1.36 9.20 -13.54
C CYS A 11 0.32 9.97 -12.73
N LEU A 12 0.52 11.25 -12.38
CA LEU A 12 -0.51 12.00 -11.66
C LEU A 12 -1.68 12.36 -12.58
N GLY A 13 -1.42 12.68 -13.86
CA GLY A 13 -2.48 12.90 -14.84
C GLY A 13 -3.38 11.68 -15.00
N THR A 14 -2.78 10.50 -15.21
CA THR A 14 -3.51 9.23 -15.28
C THR A 14 -4.17 8.85 -13.95
N ALA A 15 -3.51 9.09 -12.81
CA ALA A 15 -4.08 8.85 -11.49
C ALA A 15 -5.35 9.68 -11.26
N LEU A 16 -5.34 10.96 -11.62
CA LEU A 16 -6.51 11.85 -11.49
C LEU A 16 -7.66 11.41 -12.39
N VAL A 17 -7.36 10.98 -13.62
CA VAL A 17 -8.37 10.44 -14.54
C VAL A 17 -8.97 9.14 -13.98
N LEU A 18 -8.13 8.21 -13.53
CA LEU A 18 -8.59 6.96 -12.92
C LEU A 18 -9.35 7.20 -11.62
N GLY A 19 -8.94 8.18 -10.82
CA GLY A 19 -9.63 8.62 -9.61
C GLY A 19 -11.06 9.05 -9.89
N LYS A 20 -11.27 9.85 -10.94
CA LYS A 20 -12.60 10.29 -11.36
C LYS A 20 -13.46 9.15 -11.93
N LEU A 21 -12.86 8.20 -12.65
CA LEU A 21 -13.60 7.14 -13.35
C LEU A 21 -13.87 5.90 -12.49
N LYS A 22 -12.95 5.54 -11.60
CA LYS A 22 -12.95 4.26 -10.89
C LYS A 22 -12.87 4.41 -9.36
N GLY A 23 -12.70 5.62 -8.84
CA GLY A 23 -12.66 5.89 -7.41
C GLY A 23 -11.24 6.07 -6.87
N ARG A 24 -11.17 6.36 -5.57
CA ARG A 24 -9.96 6.88 -4.93
C ARG A 24 -8.84 5.85 -4.81
N SER A 25 -9.16 4.59 -4.58
CA SER A 25 -8.18 3.49 -4.57
C SER A 25 -7.33 3.46 -5.84
N TYR A 26 -7.95 3.57 -7.02
CA TYR A 26 -7.24 3.59 -8.31
C TYR A 26 -6.35 4.82 -8.49
N GLU A 27 -6.76 5.98 -7.98
CA GLU A 27 -5.92 7.19 -7.98
C GLU A 27 -4.64 6.96 -7.17
N LEU A 28 -4.78 6.50 -5.92
CA LEU A 28 -3.64 6.31 -5.03
C LEU A 28 -2.70 5.22 -5.55
N THR A 29 -3.25 4.11 -6.05
CA THR A 29 -2.48 3.02 -6.64
C THR A 29 -1.72 3.45 -7.89
N MET A 30 -2.34 4.25 -8.78
CA MET A 30 -1.62 4.75 -9.96
C MET A 30 -0.54 5.76 -9.56
N ALA A 31 -0.80 6.62 -8.57
CA ALA A 31 0.17 7.59 -8.08
C ALA A 31 1.41 6.90 -7.46
N LEU A 32 1.26 5.72 -6.85
CA LEU A 32 2.39 4.95 -6.32
C LEU A 32 3.43 4.55 -7.38
N ASN A 33 3.06 4.51 -8.66
CA ASN A 33 3.96 4.13 -9.76
C ASN A 33 4.88 5.27 -10.25
N VAL A 34 4.71 6.51 -9.73
CA VAL A 34 5.50 7.67 -10.19
C VAL A 34 7.01 7.47 -10.02
N PRO A 35 7.54 6.93 -8.89
CA PRO A 35 8.98 6.72 -8.75
C PRO A 35 9.52 5.74 -9.79
N LEU A 36 8.79 4.65 -10.08
CA LEU A 36 9.16 3.68 -11.10
C LEU A 36 9.21 4.31 -12.49
N LEU A 37 8.16 5.04 -12.88
CA LEU A 37 8.13 5.68 -14.20
C LEU A 37 9.21 6.76 -14.32
N THR A 38 9.42 7.54 -13.27
CA THR A 38 10.49 8.56 -13.21
C THR A 38 11.85 7.90 -13.40
N TYR A 39 12.11 6.78 -12.72
CA TYR A 39 13.35 6.02 -12.85
C TYR A 39 13.55 5.52 -14.29
N LEU A 40 12.54 4.88 -14.90
CA LEU A 40 12.62 4.35 -16.26
C LEU A 40 12.87 5.46 -17.30
N ILE A 41 12.19 6.60 -17.18
CA ILE A 41 12.42 7.75 -18.06
C ILE A 41 13.83 8.32 -17.84
N ALA A 42 14.28 8.41 -16.59
CA ALA A 42 15.61 8.91 -16.28
C ALA A 42 16.70 7.97 -16.82
N ASP A 43 16.55 6.66 -16.66
CA ASP A 43 17.47 5.67 -17.22
C ASP A 43 17.49 5.71 -18.75
N GLY A 44 16.34 5.86 -19.41
CA GLY A 44 16.28 6.01 -20.86
C GLY A 44 16.87 7.32 -21.39
N LEU A 45 16.80 8.42 -20.62
CA LEU A 45 17.35 9.72 -21.03
C LEU A 45 18.85 9.85 -20.75
N TYR A 46 19.31 9.29 -19.62
CA TYR A 46 20.65 9.54 -19.09
C TYR A 46 21.53 8.29 -19.04
N GLY A 47 20.96 7.09 -19.12
CA GLY A 47 21.69 5.82 -18.98
C GLY A 47 22.74 5.60 -20.06
N ASP A 48 22.43 5.90 -21.31
CA ASP A 48 23.36 5.75 -22.45
C ASP A 48 24.58 6.69 -22.35
N TRP A 49 24.49 7.74 -21.55
CA TRP A 49 25.54 8.75 -21.42
C TRP A 49 26.66 8.29 -20.47
N LYS A 50 26.44 7.19 -19.72
CA LYS A 50 27.44 6.58 -18.83
C LYS A 50 28.63 6.01 -19.58
N GLY A 51 28.41 5.49 -20.79
CA GLY A 51 29.48 4.93 -21.62
C GLY A 51 30.48 5.97 -22.14
N ILE A 52 30.17 7.27 -21.98
CA ILE A 52 30.89 8.38 -22.59
C ILE A 52 31.87 9.05 -21.59
N GLY A 53 31.95 8.57 -20.33
CA GLY A 53 32.87 9.07 -19.29
C GLY A 53 32.26 10.16 -18.40
N ASN A 54 33.10 11.00 -17.78
CA ASN A 54 32.78 12.07 -16.79
C ASN A 54 31.86 13.19 -17.32
N VAL A 55 30.69 12.84 -17.83
CA VAL A 55 29.66 13.79 -18.19
C VAL A 55 28.99 14.24 -16.91
N PHE A 56 28.93 15.54 -16.68
CA PHE A 56 28.22 16.13 -15.56
C PHE A 56 27.09 17.01 -16.08
N PHE A 57 25.97 16.97 -15.37
CA PHE A 57 24.85 17.87 -15.56
C PHE A 57 24.93 18.97 -14.50
N SER A 58 25.24 20.18 -14.93
CA SER A 58 25.22 21.35 -14.06
C SER A 58 23.78 21.71 -13.71
N THR A 59 23.48 21.71 -12.42
CA THR A 59 22.22 22.20 -11.87
C THR A 59 22.50 23.33 -10.89
N PRO A 60 21.49 24.13 -10.50
CA PRO A 60 21.67 25.13 -9.44
C PRO A 60 22.14 24.55 -8.10
N LEU A 61 22.08 23.23 -7.92
CA LEU A 61 22.50 22.51 -6.71
C LEU A 61 23.91 21.92 -6.81
N GLY A 62 24.56 22.01 -7.97
CA GLY A 62 25.88 21.43 -8.25
C GLY A 62 25.94 20.63 -9.54
N ASP A 63 27.14 20.11 -9.81
CA ASP A 63 27.42 19.22 -10.95
C ASP A 63 27.20 17.77 -10.52
N PHE A 64 26.35 17.06 -11.27
CA PHE A 64 25.98 15.67 -10.96
C PHE A 64 26.23 14.76 -12.15
N THR A 65 26.68 13.54 -11.87
CA THR A 65 26.76 12.48 -12.87
C THR A 65 25.37 12.01 -13.31
N PRO A 66 25.24 11.33 -14.48
CA PRO A 66 23.98 10.75 -14.94
C PRO A 66 23.29 9.87 -13.90
N SER A 67 24.05 9.03 -13.19
CA SER A 67 23.57 8.13 -12.16
C SER A 67 23.00 8.88 -10.95
N GLU A 68 23.74 9.87 -10.46
CA GLU A 68 23.29 10.74 -9.38
C GLU A 68 21.99 11.46 -9.75
N MET A 69 21.88 11.93 -11.00
CA MET A 69 20.65 12.59 -11.49
C MET A 69 19.45 11.64 -11.60
N ILE A 70 19.66 10.36 -11.92
CA ILE A 70 18.61 9.32 -11.89
C ILE A 70 18.15 9.10 -10.45
N GLY A 71 19.10 8.92 -9.51
CA GLY A 71 18.82 8.70 -8.10
C GLY A 71 18.06 9.87 -7.47
N ILE A 72 18.53 11.11 -7.65
CA ILE A 72 17.92 12.31 -7.10
C ILE A 72 16.49 12.52 -7.65
N GLN A 73 16.28 12.38 -8.97
CA GLN A 73 14.95 12.55 -9.55
C GLN A 73 13.96 11.49 -9.05
N THR A 74 14.40 10.23 -8.95
CA THR A 74 13.59 9.15 -8.40
C THR A 74 13.25 9.38 -6.92
N PHE A 75 14.21 9.85 -6.12
CA PHE A 75 13.97 10.15 -4.71
C PHE A 75 13.03 11.36 -4.51
N LEU A 76 13.15 12.40 -5.32
CA LEU A 76 12.20 13.51 -5.31
C LEU A 76 10.79 13.05 -5.69
N ALA A 77 10.65 12.12 -6.66
CA ALA A 77 9.37 11.50 -6.95
C ALA A 77 8.79 10.77 -5.73
N VAL A 78 9.61 10.01 -5.00
CA VAL A 78 9.20 9.35 -3.74
C VAL A 78 8.66 10.37 -2.74
N LEU A 79 9.37 11.48 -2.51
CA LEU A 79 8.94 12.55 -1.59
C LEU A 79 7.60 13.16 -2.00
N ILE A 80 7.46 13.51 -3.29
CA ILE A 80 6.24 14.11 -3.83
C ILE A 80 5.06 13.16 -3.69
N ILE A 81 5.26 11.86 -3.91
CA ILE A 81 4.18 10.87 -3.80
C ILE A 81 3.78 10.61 -2.36
N VAL A 82 4.72 10.54 -1.43
CA VAL A 82 4.37 10.49 0.00
C VAL A 82 3.51 11.70 0.39
N ALA A 83 3.89 12.91 -0.04
CA ALA A 83 3.11 14.11 0.23
C ALA A 83 1.73 14.06 -0.43
N HIS A 84 1.65 13.65 -1.69
CA HIS A 84 0.40 13.51 -2.43
C HIS A 84 -0.56 12.52 -1.76
N LEU A 85 -0.06 11.33 -1.41
CA LEU A 85 -0.84 10.29 -0.72
C LEU A 85 -1.24 10.72 0.69
N GLY A 86 -0.39 11.44 1.42
CA GLY A 86 -0.75 11.99 2.73
C GLY A 86 -1.91 12.98 2.67
N LEU A 87 -1.93 13.84 1.63
CA LEU A 87 -2.99 14.83 1.42
C LEU A 87 -4.27 14.22 0.85
N ARG A 88 -4.14 13.31 -0.11
CA ARG A 88 -5.28 12.74 -0.85
C ARG A 88 -5.84 11.48 -0.18
N GLY A 89 -5.03 10.73 0.56
CA GLY A 89 -5.41 9.46 1.18
C GLY A 89 -6.27 9.60 2.43
N ARG A 90 -6.24 10.75 3.11
CA ARG A 90 -6.95 10.96 4.37
C ARG A 90 -8.46 10.79 4.22
N ASN A 91 -9.05 9.91 5.04
CA ASN A 91 -10.49 9.60 5.07
C ASN A 91 -11.08 9.37 3.67
N SER A 92 -10.43 8.55 2.85
CA SER A 92 -10.73 8.51 1.42
C SER A 92 -10.97 7.11 0.85
N LEU A 93 -10.65 6.06 1.60
CA LEU A 93 -10.79 4.66 1.19
C LEU A 93 -11.98 4.02 1.89
N THR A 94 -12.77 3.25 1.16
CA THR A 94 -13.83 2.43 1.77
C THR A 94 -13.24 1.26 2.55
N VAL A 95 -14.06 0.57 3.35
CA VAL A 95 -13.63 -0.60 4.13
C VAL A 95 -13.02 -1.69 3.23
N ASP A 96 -13.60 -1.95 2.06
CA ASP A 96 -13.08 -2.91 1.08
C ASP A 96 -11.71 -2.47 0.52
N GLU A 97 -11.58 -1.20 0.11
CA GLU A 97 -10.36 -0.67 -0.49
C GLU A 97 -9.20 -0.61 0.51
N PHE A 98 -9.50 -0.18 1.75
CA PHE A 98 -8.53 0.01 2.81
C PHE A 98 -7.77 -1.27 3.17
N SER A 99 -8.36 -2.45 2.94
CA SER A 99 -7.73 -3.73 3.25
C SER A 99 -6.49 -4.02 2.37
N SER A 100 -6.45 -3.49 1.14
CA SER A 100 -5.46 -3.84 0.11
C SER A 100 -4.40 -2.76 -0.13
N ILE A 101 -4.75 -1.49 0.06
CA ILE A 101 -3.88 -0.35 -0.24
C ILE A 101 -2.68 -0.21 0.72
N PRO A 102 -2.81 -0.36 2.05
CA PRO A 102 -1.68 -0.20 2.97
C PRO A 102 -0.54 -1.22 2.75
N PRO A 103 -0.80 -2.54 2.55
CA PRO A 103 0.27 -3.47 2.18
C PRO A 103 0.98 -3.09 0.88
N MET A 104 0.22 -2.67 -0.14
CA MET A 104 0.78 -2.21 -1.41
C MET A 104 1.69 -0.98 -1.23
N PHE A 105 1.21 0.02 -0.47
CA PHE A 105 1.95 1.24 -0.16
C PHE A 105 3.35 0.94 0.38
N TRP A 106 3.49 0.06 1.36
CA TRP A 106 4.78 -0.22 1.99
C TRP A 106 5.79 -0.87 1.05
N VAL A 107 5.31 -1.75 0.16
CA VAL A 107 6.17 -2.44 -0.82
C VAL A 107 6.56 -1.48 -1.96
N ASP A 108 5.61 -0.71 -2.49
CA ASP A 108 5.86 0.28 -3.55
C ASP A 108 6.78 1.39 -3.06
N PHE A 109 6.56 1.89 -1.85
CA PHE A 109 7.38 2.91 -1.23
C PHE A 109 8.82 2.43 -1.01
N GLY A 110 9.00 1.22 -0.48
CA GLY A 110 10.33 0.62 -0.36
C GLY A 110 11.00 0.35 -1.70
N THR A 111 10.23 -0.03 -2.73
CA THR A 111 10.72 -0.18 -4.11
C THR A 111 11.17 1.15 -4.69
N GLY A 112 10.45 2.25 -4.43
CA GLY A 112 10.86 3.60 -4.83
C GLY A 112 12.18 4.02 -4.19
N ILE A 113 12.37 3.74 -2.90
CA ILE A 113 13.66 4.00 -2.21
C ILE A 113 14.76 3.12 -2.81
N ALA A 114 14.47 1.85 -3.11
CA ALA A 114 15.42 0.92 -3.72
C ALA A 114 15.90 1.40 -5.09
N LEU A 115 14.99 1.87 -5.96
CA LEU A 115 15.31 2.43 -7.27
C LEU A 115 16.13 3.72 -7.17
N ALA A 116 15.83 4.59 -6.20
CA ALA A 116 16.65 5.78 -5.98
C ALA A 116 18.07 5.41 -5.50
N SER A 117 18.15 4.47 -4.56
CA SER A 117 19.40 4.05 -3.92
C SER A 117 20.27 3.18 -4.81
N SER A 118 19.69 2.52 -5.81
CA SER A 118 20.44 1.72 -6.77
C SER A 118 21.31 2.59 -7.69
N ALA A 119 20.86 3.81 -7.99
CA ALA A 119 21.60 4.81 -8.75
C ALA A 119 22.49 5.70 -7.87
N LEU A 120 22.04 6.01 -6.65
CA LEU A 120 22.80 6.81 -5.69
C LEU A 120 22.68 6.24 -4.27
N PRO A 121 23.60 5.34 -3.84
CA PRO A 121 23.47 4.59 -2.58
C PRO A 121 23.33 5.44 -1.32
N VAL A 122 23.88 6.66 -1.30
CA VAL A 122 23.76 7.57 -0.15
C VAL A 122 22.30 7.95 0.15
N LEU A 123 21.38 7.83 -0.84
CA LEU A 123 19.95 8.07 -0.65
C LEU A 123 19.22 6.97 0.15
N ALA A 124 19.86 5.82 0.39
CA ALA A 124 19.29 4.78 1.22
C ALA A 124 19.05 5.27 2.65
N LEU A 125 19.98 6.05 3.21
CA LEU A 125 19.89 6.57 4.57
C LEU A 125 18.69 7.53 4.76
N PRO A 126 18.54 8.63 3.99
CA PRO A 126 17.37 9.49 4.11
C PRO A 126 16.07 8.76 3.74
N GLY A 127 16.11 7.79 2.82
CA GLY A 127 14.96 6.93 2.51
C GLY A 127 14.50 6.09 3.71
N LEU A 128 15.43 5.44 4.41
CA LEU A 128 15.14 4.67 5.62
C LEU A 128 14.62 5.55 6.76
N VAL A 129 15.18 6.76 6.94
CA VAL A 129 14.69 7.73 7.92
C VAL A 129 13.25 8.11 7.62
N LEU A 130 12.92 8.40 6.35
CA LEU A 130 11.55 8.69 5.93
C LEU A 130 10.62 7.50 6.14
N TYR A 131 11.07 6.28 5.79
CA TYR A 131 10.33 5.05 6.01
C TYR A 131 9.98 4.83 7.47
N LEU A 132 10.97 4.98 8.36
CA LEU A 132 10.76 4.85 9.80
C LEU A 132 9.79 5.92 10.32
N ALA A 133 9.94 7.17 9.89
CA ALA A 133 9.04 8.25 10.28
C ALA A 133 7.59 7.96 9.87
N LEU A 134 7.36 7.50 8.63
CA LEU A 134 6.04 7.12 8.15
C LEU A 134 5.48 5.90 8.88
N ALA A 135 6.33 4.89 9.17
CA ALA A 135 5.91 3.72 9.93
C ALA A 135 5.43 4.14 11.33
N LEU A 136 6.18 5.01 12.03
CA LEU A 136 5.78 5.55 13.33
C LEU A 136 4.47 6.36 13.26
N LEU A 137 4.25 7.12 12.17
CA LEU A 137 2.99 7.86 11.98
C LEU A 137 1.80 6.92 11.70
N SER A 138 1.98 5.91 10.84
CA SER A 138 1.01 4.84 10.57
C SER A 138 0.66 4.05 11.84
N GLU A 139 1.63 3.89 12.72
CA GLU A 139 1.44 3.22 14.00
C GLU A 139 0.56 4.03 14.96
N LYS A 140 0.69 5.36 14.95
CA LYS A 140 -0.14 6.29 15.72
C LYS A 140 -1.55 6.46 15.14
N ASN A 141 -1.68 6.53 13.82
CA ASN A 141 -2.96 6.71 13.14
C ASN A 141 -3.18 5.67 12.01
N PRO A 142 -3.39 4.40 12.37
CA PRO A 142 -3.54 3.29 11.42
C PRO A 142 -4.74 3.43 10.49
N LEU A 143 -5.81 4.06 10.97
CA LEU A 143 -7.09 4.15 10.27
C LEU A 143 -7.23 5.50 9.53
N GLY A 144 -6.17 6.30 9.45
CA GLY A 144 -6.24 7.67 8.92
C GLY A 144 -6.65 7.78 7.46
N TRP A 145 -6.59 6.69 6.69
CA TRP A 145 -7.06 6.64 5.30
C TRP A 145 -8.47 6.06 5.14
N LEU A 146 -8.99 5.41 6.18
CA LEU A 146 -10.30 4.78 6.17
C LEU A 146 -11.39 5.86 6.27
N SER A 147 -12.30 5.85 5.30
CA SER A 147 -13.54 6.62 5.31
C SER A 147 -14.64 5.78 5.95
N ALA A 148 -14.67 5.76 7.28
CA ALA A 148 -15.68 5.04 8.05
C ALA A 148 -16.12 5.85 9.27
N GLU A 149 -17.35 5.63 9.70
CA GLU A 149 -17.96 6.28 10.86
C GLU A 149 -18.12 5.28 12.02
N PRO A 150 -18.19 5.74 13.27
CA PRO A 150 -18.53 4.88 14.40
C PRO A 150 -19.85 4.14 14.19
N CYS A 151 -19.88 2.84 14.51
CA CYS A 151 -21.12 2.08 14.40
C CYS A 151 -22.16 2.54 15.43
N HIS A 152 -23.43 2.57 15.02
CA HIS A 152 -24.57 2.91 15.88
C HIS A 152 -25.60 1.79 15.96
N GLY A 153 -26.39 1.81 17.03
CA GLY A 153 -27.44 0.83 17.34
C GLY A 153 -26.87 -0.56 17.63
N GLU A 154 -27.61 -1.58 17.20
CA GLU A 154 -27.34 -3.00 17.47
C GLU A 154 -25.89 -3.44 17.15
N LEU A 155 -25.30 -2.96 16.05
CA LEU A 155 -23.92 -3.30 15.69
C LEU A 155 -22.91 -2.67 16.66
N GLY A 156 -23.16 -1.42 17.08
CA GLY A 156 -22.30 -0.72 18.03
C GLY A 156 -22.35 -1.37 19.41
N GLU A 157 -23.54 -1.71 19.88
CA GLU A 157 -23.75 -2.40 21.16
C GLU A 157 -23.06 -3.76 21.17
N PHE A 158 -23.24 -4.56 20.12
CA PHE A 158 -22.61 -5.87 19.99
C PHE A 158 -21.08 -5.81 19.97
N ALA A 159 -20.50 -4.80 19.31
CA ALA A 159 -19.05 -4.63 19.30
C ALA A 159 -18.49 -4.23 20.68
N VAL A 160 -19.23 -3.39 21.43
CA VAL A 160 -18.87 -2.99 22.79
C VAL A 160 -18.92 -4.19 23.75
N GLU A 161 -19.90 -5.07 23.61
CA GLU A 161 -19.97 -6.34 24.36
C GLU A 161 -18.73 -7.22 24.15
N LEU A 162 -18.17 -7.19 22.94
CA LEU A 162 -16.93 -7.88 22.58
C LEU A 162 -15.65 -7.12 23.00
N GLY A 163 -15.78 -5.98 23.68
CA GLY A 163 -14.67 -5.14 24.11
C GLY A 163 -13.96 -4.41 22.96
N LEU A 164 -14.63 -4.24 21.82
CA LEU A 164 -14.08 -3.63 20.61
C LEU A 164 -14.77 -2.31 20.27
N LYS A 165 -14.01 -1.40 19.66
CA LYS A 165 -14.60 -0.25 18.97
C LYS A 165 -15.11 -0.68 17.60
N CYS A 166 -16.13 -0.04 17.07
CA CYS A 166 -16.69 -0.41 15.78
C CYS A 166 -16.67 0.76 14.79
N LEU A 167 -16.25 0.47 13.56
CA LEU A 167 -16.34 1.38 12.43
C LEU A 167 -17.09 0.72 11.28
N THR A 168 -17.90 1.50 10.57
CA THR A 168 -18.69 1.06 9.42
C THR A 168 -18.66 2.09 8.31
N ASP A 169 -18.84 1.63 7.08
CA ASP A 169 -19.23 2.48 5.96
C ASP A 169 -20.61 2.06 5.45
N GLU A 170 -21.07 2.62 4.33
CA GLU A 170 -22.37 2.25 3.74
C GLU A 170 -22.26 1.06 2.78
N GLU A 171 -21.28 1.06 1.89
CA GLU A 171 -21.31 0.24 0.66
C GLU A 171 -20.43 -1.02 0.69
N SER A 172 -19.54 -1.17 1.67
CA SER A 172 -18.56 -2.27 1.66
C SER A 172 -19.13 -3.58 2.16
N LEU A 173 -18.45 -4.66 1.75
CA LEU A 173 -18.79 -6.03 2.13
C LEU A 173 -17.80 -6.65 3.12
N SER A 174 -16.60 -6.08 3.28
CA SER A 174 -15.53 -6.66 4.10
C SER A 174 -15.79 -6.48 5.60
N ILE A 175 -15.43 -7.48 6.39
CA ILE A 175 -15.48 -7.47 7.85
C ILE A 175 -14.13 -7.95 8.33
N TYR A 176 -13.43 -7.15 9.15
CA TYR A 176 -12.13 -7.53 9.70
C TYR A 176 -11.83 -6.81 11.01
N ARG A 177 -10.92 -7.39 11.80
CA ARG A 177 -10.42 -6.81 13.04
C ARG A 177 -9.08 -6.10 12.81
N LEU A 178 -8.95 -4.87 13.29
CA LEU A 178 -7.71 -4.10 13.24
C LEU A 178 -7.53 -3.22 14.48
N LYS A 179 -6.43 -3.44 15.24
CA LYS A 179 -6.00 -2.60 16.39
C LYS A 179 -7.15 -2.20 17.34
N GLY A 180 -7.79 -3.19 17.96
CA GLY A 180 -8.90 -2.97 18.90
C GLY A 180 -10.20 -2.46 18.28
N HIS A 181 -10.28 -2.40 16.94
CA HIS A 181 -11.49 -2.08 16.21
C HIS A 181 -11.98 -3.31 15.43
N ILE A 182 -13.28 -3.50 15.40
CA ILE A 182 -13.95 -4.27 14.36
C ILE A 182 -14.42 -3.29 13.28
N ILE A 183 -14.08 -3.59 12.04
CA ILE A 183 -14.47 -2.79 10.88
C ILE A 183 -15.44 -3.64 10.08
N VAL A 184 -16.66 -3.12 9.88
CA VAL A 184 -17.76 -3.87 9.28
C VAL A 184 -18.30 -3.08 8.10
N GLY A 185 -18.29 -3.65 6.91
CA GLY A 185 -18.91 -3.04 5.74
C GLY A 185 -20.43 -2.94 5.90
N GLY A 186 -21.00 -1.76 5.60
CA GLY A 186 -22.43 -1.52 5.81
C GLY A 186 -23.33 -2.41 4.96
N LYS A 187 -22.86 -2.82 3.77
CA LYS A 187 -23.59 -3.74 2.90
C LYS A 187 -23.53 -5.17 3.42
N ALA A 188 -22.41 -5.60 4.00
CA ALA A 188 -22.36 -6.91 4.65
C ALA A 188 -23.31 -7.01 5.84
N ARG A 189 -23.43 -5.96 6.67
CA ARG A 189 -24.43 -5.93 7.75
C ARG A 189 -25.86 -6.08 7.22
N ARG A 190 -26.19 -5.43 6.11
CA ARG A 190 -27.54 -5.42 5.53
C ARG A 190 -27.89 -6.73 4.81
N ASP A 191 -26.94 -7.26 4.05
CA ASP A 191 -27.20 -8.30 3.06
C ASP A 191 -26.74 -9.70 3.52
N PHE A 192 -25.89 -9.81 4.55
CA PHE A 192 -25.42 -11.08 5.08
C PHE A 192 -26.09 -11.42 6.44
N PRO A 193 -27.03 -12.39 6.50
CA PRO A 193 -27.82 -12.67 7.71
C PRO A 193 -27.01 -13.06 8.95
N ARG A 194 -25.87 -13.75 8.76
CA ARG A 194 -25.02 -14.26 9.84
C ARG A 194 -23.85 -13.34 10.20
N TRP A 195 -23.95 -12.04 9.91
CA TRP A 195 -22.86 -11.07 10.14
C TRP A 195 -22.39 -11.05 11.60
N ARG A 196 -23.27 -11.28 12.56
CA ARG A 196 -22.95 -11.35 14.00
C ARG A 196 -21.97 -12.47 14.32
N GLU A 197 -22.18 -13.62 13.70
CA GLU A 197 -21.31 -14.79 13.89
C GLU A 197 -19.92 -14.52 13.30
N VAL A 198 -19.84 -13.87 12.13
CA VAL A 198 -18.57 -13.44 11.53
C VAL A 198 -17.84 -12.46 12.44
N VAL A 199 -18.53 -11.42 12.94
CA VAL A 199 -17.95 -10.44 13.87
C VAL A 199 -17.45 -11.12 15.14
N LYS A 200 -18.22 -12.06 15.70
CA LYS A 200 -17.82 -12.83 16.87
C LYS A 200 -16.56 -13.66 16.59
N CYS A 201 -16.53 -14.42 15.50
CA CYS A 201 -15.38 -15.21 15.10
C CYS A 201 -14.11 -14.37 14.91
N LEU A 202 -14.23 -13.19 14.29
CA LEU A 202 -13.10 -12.28 14.10
C LEU A 202 -12.67 -11.58 15.39
N SER A 203 -13.58 -11.42 16.37
CA SER A 203 -13.26 -10.86 17.68
C SER A 203 -12.44 -11.83 18.56
N GLU A 204 -12.49 -13.13 18.28
CA GLU A 204 -11.72 -14.14 19.01
C GLU A 204 -10.26 -14.23 18.52
N LEU A 205 -9.94 -13.64 17.36
CA LEU A 205 -8.58 -13.62 16.83
C LEU A 205 -7.62 -12.87 17.75
N PRO A 206 -6.43 -13.42 18.04
CA PRO A 206 -5.45 -12.74 18.87
C PRO A 206 -5.01 -11.43 18.21
N GLU A 207 -4.78 -10.40 19.03
CA GLU A 207 -4.24 -9.14 18.49
C GLU A 207 -2.90 -9.37 17.82
N THR A 208 -2.72 -8.77 16.65
CA THR A 208 -1.58 -8.95 15.73
C THR A 208 -0.24 -8.40 16.25
N GLY A 209 -0.03 -8.33 17.57
CA GLY A 209 1.07 -7.65 18.27
C GLY A 209 2.46 -7.83 17.64
N ARG A 210 3.02 -9.05 17.63
CA ARG A 210 4.37 -9.31 17.07
C ARG A 210 4.44 -9.22 15.54
N PHE A 211 3.32 -9.34 14.86
CA PHE A 211 3.26 -9.45 13.39
C PHE A 211 2.85 -8.15 12.71
N ARG A 212 2.52 -7.14 13.51
CA ARG A 212 2.34 -5.76 13.11
C ARG A 212 3.57 -5.18 12.40
N LEU A 213 4.75 -5.71 12.69
CA LEU A 213 6.00 -5.30 12.06
C LEU A 213 6.26 -5.95 10.70
N LEU A 214 5.62 -7.08 10.41
CA LEU A 214 5.90 -7.89 9.23
C LEU A 214 5.72 -7.11 7.91
N PRO A 215 4.61 -6.35 7.70
CA PRO A 215 4.44 -5.58 6.46
C PRO A 215 5.53 -4.53 6.26
N TYR A 216 5.98 -3.87 7.34
CA TYR A 216 7.06 -2.88 7.29
C TYR A 216 8.41 -3.53 6.94
N LEU A 217 8.71 -4.70 7.51
CA LEU A 217 9.95 -5.42 7.21
C LEU A 217 9.95 -5.95 5.77
N VAL A 218 8.81 -6.49 5.32
CA VAL A 218 8.64 -6.98 3.94
C VAL A 218 8.80 -5.82 2.94
N GLY A 219 8.23 -4.66 3.24
CA GLY A 219 8.38 -3.48 2.40
C GLY A 219 9.82 -2.98 2.25
N LEU A 220 10.75 -3.34 3.14
CA LEU A 220 12.16 -2.97 3.05
C LEU A 220 13.02 -3.95 2.24
N ILE A 221 12.52 -5.14 1.89
CA ILE A 221 13.25 -6.15 1.12
C ILE A 221 13.78 -5.62 -0.24
N PRO A 222 13.04 -4.78 -1.00
CA PRO A 222 13.54 -4.23 -2.26
C PRO A 222 14.84 -3.43 -2.11
N LEU A 223 15.08 -2.79 -0.96
CA LEU A 223 16.21 -1.88 -0.75
C LEU A 223 17.59 -2.55 -0.91
N PRO A 224 17.93 -3.62 -0.15
CA PRO A 224 19.22 -4.29 -0.34
C PRO A 224 19.36 -4.88 -1.74
N VAL A 225 18.27 -5.37 -2.35
CA VAL A 225 18.27 -5.89 -3.72
C VAL A 225 18.64 -4.79 -4.72
N GLY A 226 18.01 -3.63 -4.62
CA GLY A 226 18.32 -2.47 -5.48
C GLY A 226 19.77 -2.02 -5.36
N ILE A 227 20.32 -1.96 -4.14
CA ILE A 227 21.73 -1.58 -3.92
C ILE A 227 22.70 -2.60 -4.54
N ILE A 228 22.42 -3.91 -4.42
CA ILE A 228 23.28 -4.97 -4.97
C ILE A 228 23.27 -4.95 -6.50
N LEU A 229 22.10 -4.76 -7.10
CA LEU A 229 21.94 -4.75 -8.56
C LEU A 229 22.53 -3.49 -9.21
N GLY A 230 22.61 -2.40 -8.44
CA GLY A 230 22.99 -1.09 -8.98
C GLY A 230 21.90 -0.53 -9.91
N GLU A 231 22.24 0.51 -10.64
CA GLU A 231 21.32 1.19 -11.56
C GLU A 231 21.18 0.51 -12.92
N GLY A 232 20.09 0.85 -13.61
CA GLY A 232 19.76 0.37 -14.95
C GLY A 232 18.36 -0.25 -15.03
N PHE A 233 17.93 -0.47 -16.27
CA PHE A 233 16.67 -1.13 -16.62
C PHE A 233 16.51 -2.52 -15.99
N VAL A 234 17.58 -3.31 -15.91
CA VAL A 234 17.56 -4.66 -15.30
C VAL A 234 17.11 -4.61 -13.84
N THR A 235 17.53 -3.58 -13.11
CA THR A 235 17.12 -3.38 -11.71
C THR A 235 15.63 -3.15 -11.59
N ALA A 236 15.05 -2.30 -12.45
CA ALA A 236 13.61 -2.11 -12.49
C ALA A 236 12.88 -3.42 -12.89
N LEU A 237 13.42 -4.15 -13.86
CA LEU A 237 12.87 -5.42 -14.33
C LEU A 237 12.87 -6.51 -13.25
N ILE A 238 13.80 -6.47 -12.30
CA ILE A 238 13.85 -7.42 -11.16
C ILE A 238 12.99 -6.91 -10.00
N LEU A 239 13.05 -5.62 -9.69
CA LEU A 239 12.34 -5.04 -8.55
C LEU A 239 10.82 -5.02 -8.75
N VAL A 240 10.31 -4.86 -9.98
CA VAL A 240 8.86 -4.86 -10.24
C VAL A 240 8.20 -6.23 -9.98
N PRO A 241 8.71 -7.36 -10.51
CA PRO A 241 8.24 -8.68 -10.13
C PRO A 241 8.41 -8.96 -8.63
N LEU A 242 9.53 -8.55 -8.03
CA LEU A 242 9.76 -8.71 -6.60
C LEU A 242 8.69 -7.97 -5.78
N MET A 243 8.42 -6.70 -6.11
CA MET A 243 7.36 -5.88 -5.51
C MET A 243 6.01 -6.59 -5.59
N LEU A 244 5.63 -7.10 -6.76
CA LEU A 244 4.38 -7.83 -6.94
C LEU A 244 4.32 -9.12 -6.09
N LEU A 245 5.41 -9.88 -6.05
CA LEU A 245 5.51 -11.10 -5.24
C LEU A 245 5.43 -10.82 -3.74
N LEU A 246 6.07 -9.75 -3.27
CA LEU A 246 6.03 -9.33 -1.87
C LEU A 246 4.62 -8.84 -1.48
N TYR A 247 3.96 -8.08 -2.35
CA TYR A 247 2.59 -7.63 -2.15
C TYR A 247 1.62 -8.82 -2.07
N LEU A 248 1.59 -9.67 -3.10
CA LEU A 248 0.72 -10.85 -3.14
C LEU A 248 1.05 -11.83 -2.02
N GLY A 249 2.33 -12.04 -1.73
CA GLY A 249 2.80 -12.88 -0.63
C GLY A 249 2.30 -12.38 0.72
N THR A 250 2.32 -11.06 0.96
CA THR A 250 1.82 -10.45 2.19
C THR A 250 0.30 -10.65 2.33
N LEU A 251 -0.46 -10.46 1.25
CA LEU A 251 -1.91 -10.71 1.27
C LEU A 251 -2.23 -12.18 1.54
N ILE A 252 -1.60 -13.10 0.80
CA ILE A 252 -1.82 -14.56 0.96
C ILE A 252 -1.43 -15.00 2.37
N ALA A 253 -0.29 -14.53 2.89
CA ALA A 253 0.16 -14.85 4.23
C ALA A 253 -0.84 -14.34 5.30
N THR A 254 -1.39 -13.14 5.11
CA THR A 254 -2.39 -12.56 6.01
C THR A 254 -3.65 -13.42 6.03
N VAL A 255 -4.22 -13.74 4.86
CA VAL A 255 -5.45 -14.56 4.75
C VAL A 255 -5.24 -15.97 5.30
N ARG A 256 -4.17 -16.66 4.89
CA ARG A 256 -3.86 -18.03 5.38
C ARG A 256 -3.73 -18.06 6.88
N ARG A 257 -3.10 -17.04 7.45
CA ARG A 257 -2.91 -16.91 8.88
C ARG A 257 -4.23 -16.68 9.59
N THR A 258 -5.05 -15.73 9.13
CA THR A 258 -6.38 -15.50 9.70
C THR A 258 -7.17 -16.80 9.75
N ARG A 259 -7.19 -17.56 8.65
CA ARG A 259 -7.83 -18.88 8.58
C ARG A 259 -7.25 -19.89 9.59
N SER A 260 -5.94 -19.95 9.74
CA SER A 260 -5.28 -20.88 10.67
C SER A 260 -5.51 -20.57 12.15
N LEU A 261 -5.88 -19.32 12.48
CA LEU A 261 -6.13 -18.87 13.85
C LEU A 261 -7.61 -18.89 14.22
N LEU A 262 -8.49 -19.10 13.24
CA LEU A 262 -9.93 -19.20 13.47
C LEU A 262 -10.28 -20.57 14.08
N PRO A 263 -11.12 -20.62 15.13
CA PRO A 263 -11.67 -21.87 15.64
C PRO A 263 -12.40 -22.65 14.55
N GLU A 264 -12.38 -23.99 14.61
CA GLU A 264 -13.07 -24.85 13.65
C GLU A 264 -14.58 -24.55 13.57
N SER A 265 -15.19 -24.16 14.69
CA SER A 265 -16.60 -23.74 14.76
C SER A 265 -16.92 -22.51 13.91
N CYS A 266 -15.92 -21.71 13.56
CA CYS A 266 -16.07 -20.52 12.73
C CYS A 266 -15.88 -20.80 11.23
N TRP A 267 -15.37 -21.98 10.85
CA TRP A 267 -15.01 -22.25 9.45
C TRP A 267 -16.24 -22.24 8.53
N GLU A 268 -17.35 -22.82 8.97
CA GLU A 268 -18.60 -22.85 8.19
C GLU A 268 -19.12 -21.43 7.89
N VAL A 269 -19.21 -20.59 8.91
CA VAL A 269 -19.67 -19.19 8.79
C VAL A 269 -18.72 -18.38 7.91
N MET A 270 -17.43 -18.59 8.06
CA MET A 270 -16.41 -17.88 7.29
C MET A 270 -16.40 -18.32 5.83
N ASP A 271 -16.59 -19.61 5.53
CA ASP A 271 -16.69 -20.10 4.16
C ASP A 271 -17.98 -19.57 3.48
N GLU A 272 -19.12 -19.53 4.19
CA GLU A 272 -20.36 -18.88 3.71
C GLU A 272 -20.15 -17.39 3.43
N TYR A 273 -19.49 -16.69 4.35
CA TYR A 273 -19.19 -15.27 4.22
C TYR A 273 -18.27 -15.00 3.03
N VAL A 274 -17.20 -15.80 2.85
CA VAL A 274 -16.31 -15.70 1.70
C VAL A 274 -17.08 -15.92 0.40
N GLU A 275 -17.98 -16.90 0.36
CA GLU A 275 -18.81 -17.14 -0.82
C GLU A 275 -19.79 -15.98 -1.08
N PHE A 276 -20.39 -15.42 -0.04
CA PHE A 276 -21.23 -14.23 -0.12
C PHE A 276 -20.46 -13.03 -0.71
N VAL A 277 -19.27 -12.73 -0.19
CA VAL A 277 -18.45 -11.63 -0.71
C VAL A 277 -18.07 -11.93 -2.16
N ARG A 278 -17.63 -13.16 -2.47
CA ARG A 278 -17.24 -13.55 -3.83
C ARG A 278 -18.39 -13.42 -4.84
N ARG A 279 -19.62 -13.78 -4.46
CA ARG A 279 -20.81 -13.65 -5.31
C ARG A 279 -21.17 -12.18 -5.55
N ASN A 280 -21.08 -11.34 -4.51
CA ASN A 280 -21.45 -9.93 -4.58
C ASN A 280 -20.34 -9.00 -5.12
N GLN A 281 -19.09 -9.46 -5.14
CA GLN A 281 -17.96 -8.79 -5.78
C GLN A 281 -17.73 -9.24 -7.24
N LYS A 282 -18.49 -10.21 -7.79
CA LYS A 282 -18.39 -10.58 -9.21
C LYS A 282 -18.63 -9.35 -10.10
N GLY A 283 -17.55 -8.82 -10.70
CA GLY A 283 -17.54 -7.62 -11.53
C GLY A 283 -16.81 -6.41 -10.95
N LYS A 284 -16.45 -6.42 -9.66
CA LYS A 284 -15.64 -5.38 -8.99
C LYS A 284 -14.41 -6.06 -8.36
N GLY A 285 -13.23 -5.89 -8.96
CA GLY A 285 -12.00 -6.60 -8.61
C GLY A 285 -11.41 -6.21 -7.24
N GLY A 286 -12.03 -6.67 -6.15
CA GLY A 286 -11.50 -6.58 -4.79
C GLY A 286 -11.01 -7.95 -4.29
N PHE A 287 -9.93 -7.96 -3.50
CA PHE A 287 -9.52 -9.14 -2.73
C PHE A 287 -10.35 -9.20 -1.44
N VAL A 288 -10.95 -10.35 -1.15
CA VAL A 288 -11.64 -10.61 0.12
C VAL A 288 -10.60 -10.88 1.18
N ILE A 289 -10.40 -9.94 2.10
CA ILE A 289 -9.76 -10.25 3.39
C ILE A 289 -10.91 -10.62 4.34
N GLY A 290 -11.10 -11.93 4.51
CA GLY A 290 -11.80 -12.50 5.66
C GLY A 290 -10.84 -12.76 6.80
#